data_AF-A0A7J4B183-F1
#
_entry.id   AF-A0A7J4B183-F1
#
_cell.length_a   1.000
_cell.length_b   1.000
_cell.length_c   1.000
_cell.angle_alpha   90.00
_cell.angle_beta   90.00
_cell.angle_gamma   90.00
#
_symmetry.space_group_name_H-M   'P 1'
#
loop_
_entity.id
_entity.type
_entity.pdbx_description
1 polymer ?
#
loop_
_entity_poly.entity_id
_entity_poly.type
_entity_poly.pdbx_seq_one_letter_code
_entity_poly.pdbx_strand_id
1 'polypeptide(L)'
;MYHTHTTAGNKKNKISYIVITSISIAFSLWLFWIIINPSQKGVIGNFVFENLFSFMGYSIYLFPFLFFYGILRLLIKSTKAPKGIITMLLGISLILFFTSVLIENLSYYLNIKSGWIGYALDTVMVKLFGKIGSIFFSLAFIVIGLNIVFEIKWSKIFEGIKKILKKDYEEWQKARAELKIKFNTLREKERNGEKIIAAKPIASTTKLEQNKIQVPTNLEKEKQKINQPISK
;
A
#
# COMPACT_ATOMS: atom_id res chain seq x y z
N MET A 1 -32.06 -41.66 29.22
CA MET A 1 -32.97 -40.50 29.28
C MET A 1 -32.19 -39.29 28.79
N TYR A 2 -32.39 -38.88 27.54
CA TYR A 2 -31.59 -37.82 26.89
C TYR A 2 -32.21 -36.44 27.18
N HIS A 3 -31.48 -35.56 27.85
CA HIS A 3 -31.85 -34.15 28.00
C HIS A 3 -31.36 -33.36 26.79
N THR A 4 -32.28 -33.04 25.88
CA THR A 4 -32.11 -32.01 24.85
C THR A 4 -32.27 -30.64 25.49
N HIS A 5 -31.16 -29.95 25.77
CA HIS A 5 -31.20 -28.55 26.17
C HIS A 5 -31.36 -27.61 24.97
N THR A 6 -32.33 -26.73 25.13
CA THR A 6 -32.92 -25.79 24.19
C THR A 6 -31.95 -24.71 23.72
N THR A 7 -31.81 -24.57 22.39
CA THR A 7 -30.97 -23.59 21.69
C THR A 7 -31.68 -22.25 21.43
N ALA A 8 -32.32 -21.66 22.45
CA ALA A 8 -33.06 -20.40 22.28
C ALA A 8 -32.25 -19.12 22.61
N GLY A 9 -31.07 -19.24 23.24
CA GLY A 9 -30.31 -18.08 23.75
C GLY A 9 -29.43 -17.34 22.73
N ASN A 10 -29.23 -17.84 21.51
CA ASN A 10 -28.13 -17.38 20.64
C ASN A 10 -28.53 -16.37 19.54
N LYS A 11 -29.83 -16.05 19.39
CA LYS A 11 -30.32 -15.18 18.31
C LYS A 11 -30.15 -13.68 18.61
N LYS A 12 -30.33 -13.26 19.88
CA LYS A 12 -30.15 -11.86 20.31
C LYS A 12 -28.71 -11.36 20.13
N ASN A 13 -27.72 -12.22 20.37
CA ASN A 13 -26.30 -11.86 20.25
C ASN A 13 -25.88 -11.63 18.79
N LYS A 14 -26.48 -12.34 17.83
CA LYS A 14 -26.19 -12.16 16.40
C LYS A 14 -26.71 -10.83 15.86
N ILE A 15 -27.91 -10.40 16.26
CA ILE A 15 -28.50 -9.13 15.81
C ILE A 15 -27.70 -7.96 16.37
N SER A 16 -27.37 -7.98 17.67
CA SER A 16 -26.55 -6.95 18.29
C SER A 16 -25.19 -6.79 17.58
N TYR A 17 -24.53 -7.91 17.24
CA TYR A 17 -23.28 -7.89 16.49
C TYR A 17 -23.43 -7.23 15.12
N ILE A 18 -24.46 -7.60 14.35
CA ILE A 18 -24.71 -7.02 13.01
C ILE A 18 -24.94 -5.50 13.10
N VAL A 19 -25.72 -5.05 14.09
CA VAL A 19 -25.99 -3.62 14.30
C VAL A 19 -24.69 -2.88 14.65
N ILE A 20 -23.90 -3.40 15.60
CA ILE A 20 -22.62 -2.80 15.99
C ILE A 20 -21.67 -2.72 14.80
N THR A 21 -21.56 -3.79 14.00
CA THR A 21 -20.69 -3.79 12.82
C THR A 21 -21.18 -2.81 11.75
N SER A 22 -22.48 -2.71 11.53
CA SER A 22 -23.06 -1.76 10.56
C SER A 22 -22.79 -0.31 10.96
N ILE A 23 -22.94 0.01 12.25
CA ILE A 23 -22.61 1.33 12.80
C ILE A 23 -21.11 1.63 12.64
N SER A 24 -20.24 0.66 12.94
CA SER A 24 -18.79 0.81 12.76
C SER A 24 -18.39 1.05 11.30
N ILE A 25 -19.03 0.37 10.34
CA ILE A 25 -18.80 0.58 8.91
C ILE A 25 -19.24 1.99 8.50
N ALA A 26 -20.46 2.40 8.88
CA ALA A 26 -20.97 3.73 8.59
C ALA A 26 -20.06 4.82 9.17
N PHE A 27 -19.60 4.64 10.42
CA PHE A 27 -18.65 5.54 11.06
C PHE A 27 -17.30 5.59 10.34
N SER A 28 -16.77 4.45 9.89
CA SER A 28 -15.52 4.37 9.12
C SER A 28 -15.63 5.10 7.78
N LEU A 29 -16.74 4.92 7.06
CA LEU A 29 -17.01 5.62 5.80
C LEU A 29 -17.16 7.12 6.00
N TRP A 30 -17.82 7.54 7.07
CA TRP A 30 -17.93 8.95 7.44
C TRP A 30 -16.57 9.58 7.76
N LEU A 31 -15.71 8.88 8.52
CA LEU A 31 -14.35 9.34 8.78
C LEU A 31 -13.51 9.42 7.51
N PHE A 32 -13.60 8.41 6.65
CA PHE A 32 -12.93 8.40 5.36
C PHE A 32 -13.34 9.61 4.51
N TRP A 33 -14.64 9.91 4.47
CA TRP A 33 -15.17 11.07 3.74
C TRP A 33 -14.61 12.39 4.26
N ILE A 34 -14.60 12.60 5.58
CA ILE A 34 -14.09 13.83 6.21
C ILE A 34 -12.60 14.03 5.96
N ILE A 35 -11.82 12.95 5.97
CA ILE A 35 -10.37 13.02 5.77
C ILE A 35 -10.02 13.37 4.32
N ILE A 36 -10.76 12.84 3.35
CA ILE A 36 -10.48 13.05 1.92
C ILE A 36 -11.04 14.37 1.39
N ASN A 37 -12.20 14.79 1.89
CA ASN A 37 -12.90 15.98 1.40
C ASN A 37 -12.90 17.11 2.45
N PRO A 38 -11.77 17.80 2.67
CA PRO A 38 -11.68 18.86 3.66
C PRO A 38 -12.56 20.08 3.35
N SER A 39 -13.02 20.25 2.11
CA SER A 39 -13.89 21.36 1.71
C SER A 39 -15.36 21.16 2.09
N GLN A 40 -15.80 19.92 2.33
CA GLN A 40 -17.20 19.57 2.56
C GLN A 40 -17.45 18.97 3.96
N LYS A 41 -16.70 19.43 4.95
CA LYS A 41 -16.86 19.03 6.36
C LYS A 41 -17.79 20.02 7.08
N GLY A 42 -18.90 19.53 7.61
CA GLY A 42 -19.75 20.31 8.54
C GLY A 42 -19.02 20.60 9.85
N VAL A 43 -19.61 21.40 10.75
CA VAL A 43 -18.98 21.86 12.01
C VAL A 43 -18.37 20.71 12.82
N ILE A 44 -19.12 19.62 12.99
CA ILE A 44 -18.66 18.43 13.73
C ILE A 44 -17.51 17.74 13.00
N GLY A 45 -17.60 17.61 11.68
CA GLY A 45 -16.54 16.98 10.88
C GLY A 45 -15.25 17.80 10.89
N ASN A 46 -15.36 19.13 10.87
CA ASN A 46 -14.21 20.02 11.01
C ASN A 46 -13.53 19.84 12.36
N PHE A 47 -14.32 19.88 13.44
CA PHE A 47 -13.80 19.68 14.79
C PHE A 47 -13.09 18.33 14.93
N VAL A 48 -13.70 17.24 14.47
CA VAL A 48 -13.09 15.89 14.53
C VAL A 48 -11.80 15.85 13.70
N PHE A 49 -11.82 16.34 12.46
CA PHE A 49 -10.64 16.35 11.61
C PHE A 49 -9.50 17.16 12.22
N GLU A 50 -9.75 18.39 12.70
CA GLU A 50 -8.72 19.24 13.28
C GLU A 50 -8.11 18.63 14.54
N ASN A 51 -8.92 18.02 15.40
CA ASN A 51 -8.40 17.34 16.60
C ASN A 51 -7.55 16.13 16.23
N LEU A 52 -8.02 15.26 15.33
CA LEU A 52 -7.26 14.09 14.92
C LEU A 52 -6.00 14.48 14.13
N PHE A 53 -6.08 15.49 13.26
CA PHE A 53 -4.94 15.98 12.48
C PHE A 53 -3.93 16.70 13.37
N SER A 54 -4.37 17.48 14.36
CA SER A 54 -3.47 18.06 15.36
C SER A 54 -2.78 16.98 16.19
N PHE A 55 -3.49 15.90 16.51
CA PHE A 55 -2.95 14.79 17.31
C PHE A 55 -1.95 13.93 16.53
N MET A 56 -2.32 13.47 15.33
CA MET A 56 -1.60 12.46 14.53
C MET A 56 -0.90 13.00 13.27
N GLY A 57 -1.19 14.24 12.87
CA GLY A 57 -0.69 14.82 11.63
C GLY A 57 -1.15 14.04 10.39
N TYR A 58 -0.28 13.96 9.39
CA TYR A 58 -0.54 13.25 8.15
C TYR A 58 -0.66 11.71 8.31
N SER A 59 -0.34 11.14 9.48
CA SER A 59 -0.61 9.71 9.70
C SER A 59 -2.11 9.40 9.77
N ILE A 60 -2.96 10.41 10.02
CA ILE A 60 -4.43 10.27 10.03
C ILE A 60 -4.98 9.70 8.72
N TYR A 61 -4.32 9.94 7.58
CA TYR A 61 -4.78 9.42 6.29
C TYR A 61 -4.75 7.89 6.22
N LEU A 62 -3.93 7.22 7.04
CA LEU A 62 -3.91 5.76 7.14
C LEU A 62 -5.00 5.19 8.06
N PHE A 63 -5.51 6.00 8.98
CA PHE A 63 -6.50 5.59 9.98
C PHE A 63 -7.74 4.92 9.36
N PRO A 64 -8.47 5.54 8.39
CA PRO A 64 -9.70 4.94 7.89
C PRO A 64 -9.45 3.64 7.12
N PHE A 65 -8.32 3.50 6.42
CA PHE A 65 -7.96 2.25 5.73
C PHE A 65 -7.68 1.12 6.72
N LEU A 66 -6.87 1.39 7.75
CA LEU A 66 -6.54 0.42 8.80
C LEU A 66 -7.79 0.02 9.61
N PHE A 67 -8.60 1.00 9.96
CA PHE A 67 -9.84 0.79 10.71
C PHE A 67 -10.85 -0.02 9.90
N PHE A 68 -11.05 0.32 8.63
CA PHE A 68 -11.91 -0.44 7.71
C PHE A 68 -11.44 -1.87 7.53
N TYR A 69 -10.14 -2.08 7.27
CA TYR A 69 -9.55 -3.41 7.18
C TYR A 69 -9.79 -4.22 8.47
N GLY A 70 -9.65 -3.57 9.61
CA GLY A 70 -9.89 -4.17 10.91
C GLY A 70 -11.33 -4.65 11.10
N ILE A 71 -12.31 -3.83 10.72
CA ILE A 71 -13.73 -4.21 10.74
C ILE A 71 -14.00 -5.38 9.81
N LEU A 72 -13.46 -5.35 8.59
CA LEU A 72 -13.65 -6.42 7.60
C LEU A 72 -13.08 -7.75 8.12
N ARG A 73 -11.90 -7.71 8.73
CA ARG A 73 -11.28 -8.89 9.36
C ARG A 73 -12.13 -9.44 10.51
N LEU A 74 -12.69 -8.56 11.33
CA LEU A 74 -13.58 -8.96 12.43
C LEU A 74 -14.84 -9.66 11.89
N LEU A 75 -15.39 -9.16 10.79
CA LEU A 75 -16.57 -9.73 10.14
C LEU A 75 -16.28 -11.15 9.58
N ILE A 76 -15.12 -11.35 8.96
CA ILE A 76 -14.72 -12.66 8.40
C ILE A 76 -14.48 -13.70 9.51
N LYS A 77 -13.92 -13.29 10.66
CA LYS A 77 -13.51 -14.20 11.75
C LYS A 77 -14.62 -14.45 12.80
N SER A 78 -15.82 -13.89 12.61
CA SER A 78 -16.88 -13.72 13.61
C SER A 78 -17.58 -14.99 14.14
N THR A 79 -17.05 -16.20 13.93
CA THR A 79 -17.64 -17.42 14.50
C THR A 79 -17.17 -17.72 15.92
N LYS A 80 -16.10 -17.08 16.42
CA LYS A 80 -15.62 -17.27 17.80
C LYS A 80 -15.25 -15.93 18.45
N ALA A 81 -15.34 -15.90 19.78
CA ALA A 81 -15.28 -14.72 20.65
C ALA A 81 -14.22 -13.66 20.26
N PRO A 82 -14.49 -12.37 20.53
CA PRO A 82 -13.71 -11.20 20.05
C PRO A 82 -12.32 -11.02 20.68
N LYS A 83 -11.64 -12.09 21.10
CA LYS A 83 -10.31 -12.03 21.75
C LYS A 83 -9.23 -11.35 20.90
N GLY A 84 -9.44 -11.23 19.58
CA GLY A 84 -8.50 -10.57 18.67
C GLY A 84 -8.69 -9.05 18.47
N ILE A 85 -9.76 -8.43 19.00
CA ILE A 85 -10.02 -7.00 18.75
C ILE A 85 -8.96 -6.13 19.43
N ILE A 86 -8.60 -6.43 20.68
CA ILE A 86 -7.62 -5.65 21.44
C ILE A 86 -6.26 -5.71 20.76
N THR A 87 -5.81 -6.90 20.34
CA THR A 87 -4.54 -7.07 19.64
C THR A 87 -4.56 -6.32 18.30
N MET A 88 -5.69 -6.36 17.58
CA MET A 88 -5.83 -5.63 16.32
C MET A 88 -5.79 -4.11 16.52
N LEU A 89 -6.51 -3.59 17.51
CA LEU A 89 -6.50 -2.16 17.85
C LEU A 89 -5.11 -1.71 18.27
N LEU A 90 -4.40 -2.52 19.07
CA LEU A 90 -3.02 -2.28 19.44
C LEU A 90 -2.10 -2.24 18.21
N GLY A 91 -2.28 -3.16 17.26
CA GLY A 91 -1.54 -3.17 16.00
C GLY A 91 -1.79 -1.91 15.16
N ILE A 92 -3.05 -1.48 15.03
CA ILE A 92 -3.42 -0.25 14.31
C ILE A 92 -2.81 0.98 15.00
N SER A 93 -2.95 1.11 16.31
CA SER A 93 -2.35 2.20 17.08
C SER A 93 -0.83 2.23 16.94
N LEU A 94 -0.18 1.07 16.96
CA LEU A 94 1.27 0.95 16.78
C LEU A 94 1.69 1.46 15.39
N ILE A 95 1.00 1.05 14.32
CA ILE A 95 1.29 1.53 12.96
C ILE A 95 1.15 3.05 12.90
N LEU A 96 0.07 3.62 13.44
CA LEU A 96 -0.21 5.05 13.38
C LEU A 96 0.83 5.87 14.16
N PHE A 97 1.13 5.46 15.39
CA PHE A 97 2.10 6.15 16.24
C PHE A 97 3.48 6.18 15.62
N PHE A 98 3.99 5.04 15.15
CA PHE A 98 5.31 4.98 14.55
C PHE A 98 5.37 5.55 13.13
N THR A 99 4.26 5.56 12.39
CA THR A 99 4.19 6.32 11.13
C THR A 99 4.24 7.81 11.39
N SER A 100 3.59 8.30 12.45
CA SER A 100 3.66 9.70 12.87
C SER A 100 5.09 10.11 13.23
N VAL A 101 5.85 9.25 13.95
CA VAL A 101 7.30 9.44 14.20
C VAL A 101 8.11 9.48 12.91
N LEU A 102 7.84 8.57 11.97
CA LEU A 102 8.53 8.53 10.69
C LEU A 102 8.28 9.80 9.87
N ILE A 103 7.04 10.29 9.87
CA ILE A 103 6.67 11.57 9.25
C ILE A 103 7.39 12.73 9.91
N GLU A 104 7.56 12.73 11.24
CA GLU A 104 8.32 13.78 11.93
C GLU A 104 9.79 13.81 11.51
N ASN A 105 10.43 12.63 11.37
CA ASN A 105 11.80 12.58 10.86
C ASN A 105 11.91 13.09 9.42
N LEU A 106 10.85 12.93 8.63
CA LEU A 106 10.76 13.37 7.24
C LEU A 106 10.23 14.81 7.07
N SER A 107 9.69 15.41 8.13
CA SER A 107 9.06 16.73 8.11
C SER A 107 10.03 17.79 7.63
N TYR A 108 11.30 17.68 8.03
CA TYR A 108 12.39 18.55 7.62
C TYR A 108 12.56 18.62 6.09
N TYR A 109 12.34 17.50 5.38
CA TYR A 109 12.55 17.42 3.94
C TYR A 109 11.29 17.70 3.14
N LEU A 110 10.12 17.33 3.66
CA LEU A 110 8.87 17.33 2.91
C LEU A 110 7.89 18.43 3.34
N ASN A 111 8.21 19.22 4.38
CA ASN A 111 7.33 20.24 4.96
C ASN A 111 5.95 19.68 5.36
N ILE A 112 5.96 18.47 5.95
CA ILE A 112 4.78 17.72 6.37
C ILE A 112 4.63 17.81 7.89
N LYS A 113 3.39 17.91 8.39
CA LYS A 113 3.09 17.98 9.84
C LYS A 113 2.90 16.58 10.45
N SER A 114 3.67 16.22 11.46
CA SER A 114 3.53 14.92 12.15
C SER A 114 2.48 14.89 13.26
N GLY A 115 2.00 16.06 13.71
CA GLY A 115 1.11 16.18 14.86
C GLY A 115 1.83 16.07 16.19
N TRP A 116 1.11 16.31 17.29
CA TRP A 116 1.69 16.36 18.63
C TRP A 116 2.29 15.00 19.07
N ILE A 117 1.62 13.89 18.74
CA ILE A 117 2.08 12.55 19.16
C ILE A 117 3.37 12.15 18.44
N GLY A 118 3.50 12.50 17.16
CA GLY A 118 4.68 12.22 16.34
C GLY A 118 5.90 12.93 16.88
N TYR A 119 5.77 14.22 17.17
CA TYR A 119 6.81 15.02 17.80
C TYR A 119 7.23 14.47 19.18
N ALA A 120 6.26 14.14 20.04
CA ALA A 120 6.54 13.64 21.39
C ALA A 120 7.27 12.28 21.34
N LEU A 121 6.79 11.34 20.52
CA LEU A 121 7.40 10.03 20.37
C LEU A 121 8.75 10.09 19.65
N ASP A 122 8.89 10.95 18.64
CA ASP A 122 10.16 11.15 17.95
C ASP A 122 11.23 11.66 18.91
N THR A 123 10.89 12.65 19.73
CA THR A 123 11.80 13.17 20.76
C THR A 123 12.31 12.06 21.68
N VAL A 124 11.45 11.13 22.09
CA VAL A 124 11.85 9.98 22.91
C VAL A 124 12.72 9.02 22.10
N MET A 125 12.34 8.69 20.87
CA MET A 125 13.08 7.75 20.01
C MET A 125 14.48 8.27 19.65
N VAL A 126 14.60 9.55 19.30
CA VAL A 126 15.89 10.19 18.99
C VAL A 126 16.78 10.25 20.23
N LYS A 127 16.21 10.50 21.42
CA LYS A 127 16.99 10.45 22.68
C LYS A 127 17.50 9.04 23.00
N LEU A 128 16.73 8.00 22.70
CA LEU A 128 17.10 6.62 23.00
C LEU A 128 18.06 6.01 21.97
N PHE A 129 17.83 6.26 20.69
CA PHE A 129 18.48 5.54 19.58
C PHE A 129 19.25 6.46 18.61
N GLY A 130 19.19 7.77 18.80
CA GLY A 130 19.68 8.76 17.83
C GLY A 130 18.76 8.89 16.61
N LYS A 131 19.07 9.85 15.74
CA LYS A 131 18.24 10.18 14.55
C LYS A 131 18.16 9.06 13.52
N ILE A 132 19.26 8.34 13.28
CA ILE A 132 19.24 7.19 12.37
C ILE A 132 18.51 6.00 13.00
N GLY A 133 18.74 5.78 14.30
CA GLY A 133 18.12 4.68 15.03
C GLY A 133 16.60 4.85 15.11
N SER A 134 16.11 6.07 15.38
CA SER A 134 14.66 6.35 15.45
C SER A 134 13.94 5.95 14.16
N ILE A 135 14.54 6.18 12.99
CA ILE A 135 13.99 5.80 11.68
C ILE A 135 13.91 4.28 11.56
N PHE A 136 15.02 3.56 11.81
CA PHE A 136 15.05 2.10 11.70
C PHE A 136 14.12 1.42 12.69
N PHE A 137 14.08 1.88 13.95
CA PHE A 137 13.19 1.34 14.96
C PHE A 137 11.73 1.64 14.64
N SER A 138 11.40 2.86 14.17
CA SER A 138 10.04 3.19 13.76
C SER A 138 9.57 2.31 12.61
N LEU A 139 10.43 2.06 11.63
CA LEU A 139 10.12 1.13 10.54
C LEU A 139 9.91 -0.30 11.06
N ALA A 140 10.74 -0.77 11.98
CA ALA A 140 10.57 -2.08 12.61
C ALA A 140 9.24 -2.19 13.37
N PHE A 141 8.85 -1.18 14.15
CA PHE A 141 7.57 -1.17 14.86
C PHE A 141 6.37 -1.09 13.93
N ILE A 142 6.44 -0.34 12.83
CA ILE A 142 5.41 -0.35 11.78
C ILE A 142 5.25 -1.76 11.21
N VAL A 143 6.37 -2.43 10.90
CA VAL A 143 6.36 -3.82 10.41
C VAL A 143 5.75 -4.76 11.45
N ILE A 144 6.08 -4.62 12.74
CA ILE A 144 5.46 -5.41 13.82
C ILE A 144 3.95 -5.14 13.89
N GLY A 145 3.52 -3.89 13.80
CA GLY A 145 2.11 -3.51 13.78
C GLY A 145 1.36 -4.11 12.59
N LEU A 146 1.96 -4.06 11.39
CA LEU A 146 1.43 -4.71 10.19
C LEU A 146 1.29 -6.21 10.39
N ASN A 147 2.27 -6.86 11.02
CA ASN A 147 2.17 -8.29 11.33
C ASN A 147 1.01 -8.63 12.25
N ILE A 148 0.76 -7.81 13.26
CA ILE A 148 -0.35 -7.97 14.19
C ILE A 148 -1.69 -7.79 13.46
N VAL A 149 -1.80 -6.76 12.61
CA VAL A 149 -3.02 -6.43 11.88
C VAL A 149 -3.34 -7.49 10.82
N PHE A 150 -2.34 -7.92 10.04
CA PHE A 150 -2.52 -8.84 8.93
C PHE A 150 -2.36 -10.33 9.30
N GLU A 151 -1.89 -10.67 10.50
CA GLU A 151 -1.54 -12.05 10.89
C GLU A 151 -0.63 -12.72 9.84
N ILE A 152 0.30 -11.96 9.27
CA ILE A 152 1.17 -12.42 8.19
C ILE A 152 2.03 -13.57 8.72
N LYS A 153 1.88 -14.73 8.09
CA LYS A 153 2.77 -15.88 8.30
C LYS A 153 4.05 -15.66 7.50
N TRP A 154 5.02 -14.97 8.11
CA TRP A 154 6.34 -14.73 7.49
C TRP A 154 6.96 -16.00 6.91
N SER A 155 6.79 -17.14 7.57
CA SER A 155 7.29 -18.43 7.08
C SER A 155 6.85 -18.71 5.64
N LYS A 156 5.58 -18.47 5.31
CA LYS A 156 5.06 -18.67 3.95
C LYS A 156 5.65 -17.70 2.94
N ILE A 157 5.87 -16.45 3.34
CA ILE A 157 6.47 -15.43 2.47
C ILE A 157 7.93 -15.79 2.19
N PHE A 158 8.70 -16.11 3.23
CA PHE A 158 10.09 -16.53 3.09
C PHE A 158 10.24 -17.80 2.24
N GLU A 159 9.34 -18.77 2.39
CA GLU A 159 9.30 -19.95 1.51
C GLU A 159 9.02 -19.58 0.05
N GLY A 160 8.10 -18.65 -0.21
CA GLY A 160 7.82 -18.15 -1.55
C GLY A 160 9.03 -17.45 -2.17
N ILE A 161 9.65 -16.53 -1.42
CA ILE A 161 10.86 -15.81 -1.83
C ILE A 161 12.00 -16.81 -2.10
N LYS A 162 12.24 -17.79 -1.22
CA LYS A 162 13.26 -18.81 -1.42
C LYS A 162 13.05 -19.63 -2.68
N LYS A 163 11.79 -19.98 -3.00
CA LYS A 163 11.46 -20.69 -4.24
C LYS A 163 11.75 -19.84 -5.48
N ILE A 164 11.43 -18.56 -5.45
CA ILE A 164 11.70 -17.62 -6.55
C ILE A 164 13.21 -17.45 -6.74
N LEU A 165 13.96 -17.15 -5.68
CA LEU A 165 15.42 -17.02 -5.77
C LEU A 165 16.09 -18.31 -6.24
N LYS A 166 15.62 -19.48 -5.79
CA LYS A 166 16.16 -20.76 -6.25
C LYS A 166 15.94 -20.94 -7.75
N LYS A 167 14.74 -20.60 -8.25
CA LYS A 167 14.40 -20.69 -9.67
C LYS A 167 15.25 -19.73 -10.52
N ASP A 168 15.35 -18.47 -10.12
CA ASP A 168 16.18 -17.47 -10.81
C ASP A 168 17.65 -17.88 -10.84
N TYR A 169 18.15 -18.45 -9.74
CA TYR A 169 19.52 -18.96 -9.67
C TYR A 169 19.76 -20.16 -10.60
N GLU A 170 18.80 -21.10 -10.66
CA GLU A 170 18.87 -22.23 -11.59
C GLU A 170 18.81 -21.78 -13.06
N GLU A 171 17.97 -20.79 -13.40
CA GLU A 171 17.88 -20.21 -14.74
C GLU A 171 19.17 -19.46 -15.12
N TRP A 172 19.73 -18.67 -14.19
CA TRP A 172 21.00 -17.98 -14.40
C TRP A 172 22.16 -18.96 -14.64
N GLN A 173 22.22 -20.07 -13.89
CA GLN A 173 23.22 -21.11 -14.09
C GLN A 173 23.08 -21.80 -15.45
N LYS A 174 21.86 -22.11 -15.90
CA LYS A 174 21.60 -22.68 -17.23
C LYS A 174 22.04 -21.73 -18.34
N ALA A 175 21.66 -20.45 -18.26
CA ALA A 175 22.07 -19.44 -19.24
C ALA A 175 23.61 -19.31 -19.30
N ARG A 176 24.28 -19.37 -18.14
CA ARG A 176 25.75 -19.32 -18.08
C ARG A 176 26.41 -20.56 -18.69
N ALA A 177 25.83 -21.74 -18.49
CA ALA A 177 26.31 -22.98 -19.10
C ALA A 177 26.16 -22.95 -20.63
N GLU A 178 25.00 -22.50 -21.13
CA GLU A 178 24.76 -22.34 -22.58
C GLU A 178 25.71 -21.32 -23.22
N LEU A 179 25.96 -20.19 -22.56
CA LEU A 179 26.93 -19.19 -23.02
C LEU A 179 28.35 -19.77 -23.11
N LYS A 180 28.76 -20.58 -22.13
CA LYS A 180 30.07 -21.24 -22.15
C LYS A 180 30.20 -22.24 -23.31
N ILE A 181 29.13 -22.97 -23.63
CA ILE A 181 29.07 -23.89 -24.78
C ILE A 181 29.15 -23.12 -26.10
N LYS A 182 28.37 -22.03 -26.25
CA LYS A 182 28.41 -21.16 -27.43
C LYS A 182 29.78 -20.52 -27.64
N PHE A 183 30.43 -20.11 -26.54
CA PHE A 183 31.76 -19.51 -26.61
C PHE A 183 32.83 -20.53 -27.01
N ASN A 184 32.79 -21.74 -26.46
CA ASN A 184 33.73 -22.80 -26.83
C ASN A 184 33.55 -23.24 -28.29
N THR A 185 32.31 -23.39 -28.75
CA THR A 185 32.02 -23.74 -30.16
C THR A 185 32.46 -22.65 -31.14
N LEU A 186 32.31 -21.37 -30.79
CA LEU A 186 32.87 -20.26 -31.59
C LEU A 186 34.41 -20.31 -31.63
N ARG A 187 35.05 -20.50 -30.48
CA ARG A 187 36.51 -20.59 -30.37
C ARG A 187 37.10 -21.78 -31.16
N GLU A 188 36.37 -22.88 -31.22
CA GLU A 188 36.77 -24.07 -31.97
C GLU A 188 36.60 -23.87 -33.49
N LYS A 189 35.53 -23.18 -33.93
CA LYS A 189 35.36 -22.75 -35.32
C LYS A 189 36.46 -21.79 -35.78
N GLU A 190 36.88 -20.85 -34.92
CA GLU A 190 38.02 -19.96 -35.21
C GLU A 190 39.35 -20.73 -35.31
N ARG A 191 39.59 -21.73 -34.44
CA ARG A 191 40.81 -22.56 -34.46
C ARG A 191 40.90 -23.48 -35.67
N ASN A 192 39.78 -24.02 -36.14
CA ASN A 192 39.75 -24.90 -37.32
C ASN A 192 39.87 -24.14 -38.65
N GLY A 193 40.14 -22.83 -38.63
CA GLY A 193 40.45 -22.05 -39.84
C GLY A 193 39.26 -21.86 -40.79
N GLU A 194 38.06 -22.25 -40.38
CA GLU A 194 36.83 -22.04 -41.13
C GLU A 194 36.47 -20.55 -40.99
N LYS A 195 37.02 -19.73 -41.89
CA LYS A 195 36.68 -18.29 -42.00
C LYS A 195 35.16 -18.17 -42.07
N ILE A 196 34.56 -17.77 -40.96
CA ILE A 196 33.18 -17.32 -40.93
C ILE A 196 33.14 -16.09 -41.85
N ILE A 197 32.70 -16.31 -43.09
CA ILE A 197 32.38 -15.23 -44.02
C ILE A 197 31.43 -14.33 -43.25
N ALA A 198 31.89 -13.10 -43.01
CA ALA A 198 31.16 -12.07 -42.32
C ALA A 198 29.72 -12.05 -42.83
N ALA A 199 28.80 -12.60 -42.04
CA ALA A 199 27.38 -12.32 -42.19
C ALA A 199 27.25 -10.84 -41.89
N LYS A 200 27.35 -10.05 -42.96
CA LYS A 200 27.01 -8.64 -43.08
C LYS A 200 25.81 -8.40 -42.15
N PRO A 201 25.89 -7.48 -41.18
CA PRO A 201 24.71 -7.15 -40.39
C PRO A 201 23.67 -6.66 -41.40
N ILE A 202 22.68 -7.50 -41.67
CA ILE A 202 21.45 -7.05 -42.30
C ILE A 202 20.88 -6.12 -41.24
N ALA A 203 21.13 -4.83 -41.43
CA ALA A 203 20.37 -3.78 -40.84
C ALA A 203 18.91 -4.16 -41.09
N SER A 204 18.27 -4.71 -40.06
CA SER A 204 16.83 -4.70 -39.95
C SER A 204 16.47 -3.22 -39.85
N THR A 205 16.25 -2.61 -41.02
CA THR A 205 15.27 -1.56 -41.20
C THR A 205 13.95 -2.10 -40.67
N THR A 206 13.80 -2.04 -39.35
CA THR A 206 12.51 -1.89 -38.70
C THR A 206 11.94 -0.63 -39.30
N LYS A 207 11.04 -0.82 -40.27
CA LYS A 207 10.03 0.17 -40.64
C LYS A 207 9.52 0.78 -39.33
N LEU A 208 10.00 1.99 -39.03
CA LEU A 208 9.24 2.96 -38.28
C LEU A 208 8.00 3.21 -39.14
N GLU A 209 6.99 2.39 -38.89
CA GLU A 209 5.61 2.68 -39.22
C GLU A 209 5.29 3.99 -38.51
N GLN A 210 5.49 5.07 -39.24
CA GLN A 210 4.93 6.39 -38.96
C GLN A 210 3.41 6.20 -38.92
N ASN A 211 2.92 5.81 -37.75
CA ASN A 211 1.53 6.02 -37.36
C ASN A 211 1.33 7.53 -37.31
N LYS A 212 0.95 8.07 -38.46
CA LYS A 212 0.50 9.42 -38.69
C LYS A 212 -0.79 9.58 -37.89
N ILE A 213 -0.65 9.94 -36.63
CA ILE A 213 -1.75 10.45 -35.81
C ILE A 213 -2.25 11.70 -36.53
N GLN A 214 -3.36 11.55 -37.25
CA GLN A 214 -4.16 12.67 -37.71
C GLN A 214 -4.70 13.35 -36.46
N VAL A 215 -4.15 14.52 -36.15
CA VAL A 215 -4.78 15.47 -35.24
C VAL A 215 -6.06 15.95 -35.96
N PRO A 216 -7.27 15.74 -35.41
CA PRO A 216 -8.47 16.32 -35.98
C PRO A 216 -8.42 17.84 -35.78
N THR A 217 -8.14 18.54 -36.89
CA THR A 217 -8.36 19.98 -37.06
C THR A 217 -9.87 20.26 -36.98
N ASN A 218 -10.45 20.33 -35.79
CA ASN A 218 -11.83 20.78 -35.62
C ASN A 218 -12.11 21.46 -34.26
N LEU A 219 -11.18 22.27 -33.76
CA LEU A 219 -11.35 23.03 -32.51
C LEU A 219 -11.31 24.55 -32.70
N GLU A 220 -11.29 25.04 -33.94
CA GLU A 220 -11.19 26.48 -34.23
C GLU A 220 -12.49 27.12 -34.74
N LYS A 221 -13.58 26.33 -34.89
CA LYS A 221 -14.90 26.86 -35.30
C LYS A 221 -15.86 27.16 -34.14
N GLU A 222 -15.50 26.89 -32.89
CA GLU A 222 -16.42 27.09 -31.75
C GLU A 222 -16.17 28.40 -30.97
N LYS A 223 -15.05 29.10 -31.18
CA LYS A 223 -14.77 30.38 -30.49
C LYS A 223 -15.37 31.63 -31.17
N GLN A 224 -15.98 31.51 -32.35
CA GLN A 224 -16.60 32.65 -33.04
C GLN A 224 -18.13 32.78 -32.82
N LYS A 225 -18.78 31.87 -32.08
CA LYS A 225 -20.22 31.94 -31.81
C LYS A 225 -20.63 32.59 -30.48
N ILE A 226 -19.68 33.01 -29.64
CA ILE A 226 -19.95 33.58 -28.30
C ILE A 226 -19.75 35.11 -28.22
N ASN A 227 -19.31 35.77 -29.29
CA ASN A 227 -19.20 37.24 -29.34
C ASN A 227 -20.24 37.87 -30.27
N GLN A 228 -21.53 37.63 -30.01
CA GLN A 228 -22.59 38.53 -30.48
C GLN A 228 -23.07 39.41 -29.31
N PRO A 229 -23.07 40.75 -29.47
CA PRO A 229 -23.58 41.66 -28.47
C PRO A 229 -25.11 41.62 -28.43
N ILE A 230 -25.67 41.39 -27.25
CA ILE A 230 -27.10 41.58 -27.00
C ILE A 230 -27.36 43.09 -27.03
N SER A 231 -28.05 43.55 -28.08
CA SER A 231 -28.62 44.89 -28.15
C SER A 231 -30.11 44.84 -27.83
N LYS A 232 -30.55 45.82 -27.04
CA LYS A 232 -31.91 46.18 -26.60
C LYS A 232 -32.38 45.55 -25.30
#